data_AF-A0A268RB03-F1
#
_entry.id   AF-A0A268RB03-F1
#
_cell.length_a   1.000
_cell.length_b   1.000
_cell.length_c   1.000
_cell.angle_alpha   90.00
_cell.angle_beta   90.00
_cell.angle_gamma   90.00
#
_symmetry.space_group_name_H-M   'P 1'
#
loop_
_entity.id
_entity.type
_entity.pdbx_description
1 polymer ?
#
loop_
_entity_poly.entity_id
_entity_poly.type
_entity_poly.pdbx_seq_one_letter_code
_entity_poly.pdbx_strand_id
1 'polypeptide(L)'
;EDMPYLPDGTPVDIMLNPLGVPSRMNIGQVLELHLGMAARALGIHVASPVFDGAREEDVWSTIEEAGMARDAKTVLYDGRSGEPFDNRV
;
A
#
# COMPACT_ATOMS: atom_id res chain seq x y z
N GLU A 1 4.30 -2.11 -21.16
CA GLU A 1 3.80 -0.83 -20.65
C GLU A 1 4.86 -0.32 -19.68
N ASP A 2 5.20 0.98 -19.69
CA ASP A 2 6.40 1.48 -18.99
C ASP A 2 6.26 1.52 -17.46
N MET A 3 5.04 1.44 -16.94
CA MET A 3 4.78 1.53 -15.51
C MET A 3 5.24 0.27 -14.78
N PRO A 4 5.79 0.40 -13.56
CA PRO A 4 6.02 -0.74 -12.70
C PRO A 4 4.76 -1.57 -12.48
N TYR A 5 4.92 -2.88 -12.32
CA TYR A 5 3.79 -3.79 -12.13
C TYR A 5 3.98 -4.72 -10.93
N LEU A 6 2.85 -5.13 -10.37
CA LEU A 6 2.74 -6.08 -9.26
C LEU A 6 3.05 -7.51 -9.74
N PRO A 7 3.33 -8.46 -8.83
CA PRO A 7 3.61 -9.85 -9.22
C PRO A 7 2.49 -10.55 -10.01
N ASP A 8 1.26 -10.03 -9.93
CA ASP A 8 0.10 -10.50 -10.70
C ASP A 8 0.00 -9.90 -12.11
N GLY A 9 0.95 -9.03 -12.50
CA GLY A 9 0.99 -8.34 -13.78
C GLY A 9 0.24 -7.00 -13.82
N THR A 10 -0.46 -6.62 -12.73
CA THR A 10 -1.21 -5.36 -12.69
C THR A 10 -0.25 -4.17 -12.63
N PRO A 11 -0.30 -3.22 -13.59
CA PRO A 11 0.52 -2.01 -13.54
C PRO A 11 0.03 -1.06 -12.44
N VAL A 12 0.93 -0.25 -11.89
CA VAL A 12 0.57 0.82 -10.96
C VAL A 12 0.04 2.04 -11.72
N ASP A 13 -0.98 2.71 -11.17
CA ASP A 13 -1.59 3.87 -11.82
C ASP A 13 -0.87 5.18 -11.51
N ILE A 14 -0.42 5.35 -10.25
CA ILE A 14 0.14 6.60 -9.73
C ILE A 14 1.38 6.29 -8.89
N MET A 15 2.45 7.04 -9.12
CA MET A 15 3.67 6.99 -8.31
C MET A 15 3.83 8.29 -7.51
N LEU A 16 3.95 8.16 -6.19
CA LEU A 16 4.16 9.28 -5.28
C LEU A 16 5.63 9.33 -4.83
N ASN A 17 6.15 10.55 -4.66
CA ASN A 17 7.50 10.73 -4.12
C ASN A 17 7.50 10.47 -2.60
N PRO A 18 8.31 9.51 -2.09
CA PRO A 18 8.33 9.17 -0.66
C PRO A 18 8.77 10.32 0.24
N LEU A 19 9.53 11.30 -0.28
CA LEU A 19 9.98 12.47 0.51
C LEU A 19 8.82 13.41 0.90
N GLY A 20 7.67 13.31 0.24
CA GLY A 20 6.48 14.13 0.54
C GLY A 20 5.79 13.77 1.85
N VAL A 21 5.97 12.54 2.34
CA VAL A 21 5.35 12.06 3.59
C VAL A 21 6.05 12.63 4.84
N PRO A 22 7.36 12.43 5.06
CA PRO A 22 8.02 12.90 6.27
C PRO A 22 8.10 14.43 6.34
N SER A 23 8.22 15.11 5.19
CA SER A 23 8.29 16.57 5.14
C SER A 23 7.00 17.27 5.55
N ARG A 24 5.84 16.60 5.40
CA ARG A 24 4.52 17.12 5.77
C ARG A 24 3.90 16.46 6.99
N MET A 25 4.59 15.48 7.58
CA MET A 25 4.10 14.68 8.70
C MET A 25 2.74 14.01 8.42
N ASN A 26 2.46 13.66 7.16
CA ASN A 26 1.19 13.04 6.76
C ASN A 26 1.24 11.51 6.84
N ILE A 27 1.39 10.97 8.05
CA ILE A 27 1.42 9.52 8.27
C ILE A 27 0.08 8.85 7.93
N GLY A 28 -1.03 9.59 8.07
CA GLY A 28 -2.37 9.12 7.75
C GLY A 28 -2.52 8.63 6.31
N GLN A 29 -1.85 9.27 5.34
CA GLN A 29 -1.83 8.84 3.94
C GLN A 29 -1.25 7.42 3.76
N VAL A 30 -0.20 7.08 4.52
CA VAL A 30 0.43 5.76 4.45
C VAL A 30 -0.45 4.72 5.13
N LEU A 31 -1.07 5.05 6.27
CA LEU A 31 -2.02 4.16 6.96
C LEU A 31 -3.26 3.89 6.09
N GLU A 32 -3.81 4.92 5.45
CA GLU A 32 -4.94 4.82 4.52
C GLU A 32 -4.59 3.95 3.30
N LEU A 33 -3.39 4.09 2.74
CA LEU A 33 -2.93 3.26 1.63
C LEU A 33 -2.98 1.77 2.00
N HIS A 34 -2.40 1.38 3.13
CA HIS A 34 -2.37 -0.02 3.54
C HIS A 34 -3.77 -0.56 3.86
N LEU A 35 -4.58 0.22 4.58
CA LEU A 35 -5.95 -0.17 4.90
C LEU A 35 -6.82 -0.29 3.64
N GLY A 36 -6.65 0.60 2.67
CA GLY A 36 -7.33 0.55 1.38
C GLY A 36 -6.92 -0.67 0.54
N MET A 37 -5.63 -1.03 0.54
CA MET A 37 -5.16 -2.24 -0.12
C MET A 37 -5.74 -3.51 0.52
N ALA A 38 -5.74 -3.59 1.85
CA ALA A 38 -6.32 -4.72 2.58
C ALA A 38 -7.84 -4.82 2.36
N ALA A 39 -8.55 -3.68 2.40
CA ALA A 39 -9.98 -3.63 2.11
C ALA A 39 -10.32 -4.11 0.69
N ARG A 40 -9.51 -3.74 -0.31
CA ARG A 40 -9.65 -4.23 -1.69
C ARG A 40 -9.45 -5.75 -1.77
N ALA A 41 -8.44 -6.29 -1.10
CA ALA A 41 -8.18 -7.73 -1.08
C ALA A 41 -9.31 -8.52 -0.41
N LEU A 42 -9.89 -7.98 0.67
CA LEU A 42 -11.02 -8.58 1.39
C LEU A 42 -12.37 -8.35 0.71
N GLY A 43 -12.46 -7.44 -0.27
CA GLY A 43 -13.70 -7.10 -0.96
C GLY A 43 -14.69 -6.32 -0.08
N ILE A 44 -14.19 -5.52 0.85
CA ILE A 44 -14.99 -4.74 1.81
C ILE A 44 -14.82 -3.23 1.62
N HIS A 45 -15.77 -2.48 2.16
CA HIS A 45 -15.62 -1.03 2.36
C HIS A 45 -15.34 -0.75 3.84
N VAL A 46 -14.41 0.16 4.09
CA VAL A 46 -14.01 0.56 5.46
C VAL A 46 -14.48 1.97 5.74
N ALA A 47 -15.01 2.21 6.93
CA ALA A 47 -15.35 3.52 7.44
C ALA A 47 -14.49 3.83 8.66
N SER A 48 -13.74 4.94 8.62
CA SER A 48 -12.89 5.41 9.70
C SER A 48 -13.32 6.82 10.12
N PRO A 49 -13.97 7.00 11.28
CA PRO A 49 -14.40 8.31 11.76
C PRO A 49 -13.22 9.27 11.99
N VAL A 50 -13.46 10.58 11.79
CA VAL A 50 -12.39 11.60 11.84
C VAL A 50 -11.68 11.72 13.21
N PHE A 51 -12.35 11.40 14.32
CA PHE A 51 -11.80 11.55 15.69
C PHE A 51 -11.69 10.24 16.49
N ASP A 52 -12.19 9.12 15.95
CA ASP A 52 -12.07 7.78 16.55
C ASP A 52 -11.95 6.77 15.41
N GLY A 53 -10.96 7.03 14.55
CA GLY A 53 -10.68 6.24 13.37
C GLY A 53 -9.93 4.95 13.70
N ALA A 54 -9.69 4.16 12.65
CA ALA A 54 -8.86 2.95 12.73
C ALA A 54 -7.53 3.26 13.41
N ARG A 55 -7.21 2.51 14.46
CA ARG A 55 -5.92 2.55 15.14
C ARG A 55 -4.90 1.77 14.34
N GLU A 56 -3.64 1.98 14.68
CA GLU A 56 -2.53 1.25 14.06
C GLU A 56 -2.73 -0.28 14.15
N GLU A 57 -3.18 -0.78 15.31
CA GLU A 57 -3.50 -2.19 15.52
C GLU A 57 -4.61 -2.72 14.60
N ASP A 58 -5.63 -1.91 14.33
CA ASP A 58 -6.72 -2.26 13.41
C ASP A 58 -6.19 -2.38 11.97
N VAL A 59 -5.28 -1.48 11.56
CA VAL A 59 -4.66 -1.53 10.23
C VAL A 59 -3.81 -2.79 10.07
N TRP A 60 -2.91 -3.08 11.02
CA TRP A 60 -2.02 -4.24 10.94
C TRP A 60 -2.77 -5.57 11.01
N SER A 61 -3.80 -5.66 11.86
CA SER A 61 -4.65 -6.86 11.90
C SER A 61 -5.43 -7.07 10.59
N THR A 62 -5.94 -6.00 9.97
CA THR A 62 -6.64 -6.09 8.68
C THR A 62 -5.69 -6.51 7.55
N ILE A 63 -4.44 -6.03 7.55
CA ILE A 63 -3.40 -6.44 6.59
C ILE A 63 -3.09 -7.94 6.72
N GLU A 64 -2.98 -8.44 7.96
CA GLU A 64 -2.77 -9.86 8.22
C GLU A 64 -3.98 -10.71 7.78
N GLU A 65 -5.19 -10.26 8.09
CA GLU A 65 -6.43 -10.92 7.65
C GLU A 65 -6.53 -10.99 6.13
N ALA A 66 -6.12 -9.93 5.43
CA ALA A 66 -6.05 -9.86 3.98
C ALA A 66 -4.94 -10.76 3.36
N GLY A 67 -4.13 -11.44 4.17
CA GLY A 67 -3.04 -12.30 3.72
C GLY A 67 -1.84 -11.53 3.15
N MET A 68 -1.74 -10.23 3.45
CA MET A 68 -0.63 -9.39 3.02
C MET A 68 0.58 -9.55 3.95
N ALA A 69 1.76 -9.14 3.48
CA ALA A 69 2.97 -9.15 4.31
C ALA A 69 2.82 -8.19 5.50
N ARG A 70 3.42 -8.53 6.65
CA ARG A 70 3.35 -7.71 7.88
C ARG A 70 3.93 -6.31 7.77
N ASP A 71 4.87 -6.10 6.86
CA ASP A 71 5.42 -4.77 6.56
C ASP A 71 4.59 -4.02 5.50
N ALA A 72 3.54 -4.67 4.98
CA ALA A 72 2.63 -4.21 3.94
C ALA A 72 3.30 -3.78 2.63
N LYS A 73 4.55 -4.23 2.41
CA LYS A 73 5.33 -3.98 1.20
C LYS A 73 5.11 -5.07 0.16
N THR A 74 5.40 -4.76 -1.09
CA THR A 74 5.41 -5.75 -2.18
C THR A 74 6.67 -5.66 -3.01
N VAL A 75 6.92 -6.68 -3.82
CA VAL A 75 7.87 -6.59 -4.92
C VAL A 75 7.18 -5.88 -6.07
N LEU A 76 7.89 -4.94 -6.70
CA LEU A 76 7.50 -4.38 -7.98
C LEU A 76 8.56 -4.74 -9.01
N TYR A 77 8.11 -4.92 -10.24
CA TYR A 77 8.96 -5.16 -11.39
C TYR A 77 8.96 -3.91 -12.27
N ASP A 78 10.13 -3.55 -12.79
CA ASP A 78 10.27 -2.46 -13.76
C ASP A 78 9.56 -2.85 -15.06
N GLY A 79 8.57 -2.05 -15.49
CA GLY A 79 7.80 -2.29 -16.71
C GLY A 79 8.62 -2.25 -18.01
N ARG A 80 9.84 -1.70 -17.97
CA ARG A 80 10.75 -1.61 -19.12
C ARG A 80 11.72 -2.78 -19.21
N SER A 81 12.38 -3.12 -18.10
CA SER A 81 13.39 -4.19 -18.07
C SER A 81 12.82 -5.55 -17.65
N GLY A 82 11.74 -5.57 -16.89
CA GLY A 82 11.18 -6.77 -16.28
C GLY A 82 11.88 -7.22 -14.99
N GLU A 83 12.95 -6.54 -14.59
CA GLU A 83 13.70 -6.88 -13.37
C GLU A 83 13.00 -6.32 -12.12
N PRO A 84 13.08 -7.01 -10.97
CA PRO A 84 12.56 -6.50 -9.70
C PRO A 84 13.44 -5.35 -9.19
N PHE A 85 12.83 -4.39 -8.50
CA PHE A 85 13.58 -3.38 -7.76
C PHE A 85 14.35 -3.99 -6.58
N ASP A 86 15.51 -3.41 -6.24
CA ASP A 86 16.39 -3.89 -5.16
C ASP A 86 15.69 -4.00 -3.79
N ASN A 87 14.81 -3.03 -3.50
CA ASN A 87 14.05 -2.99 -2.26
C ASN A 87 12.57 -3.20 -2.53
N ARG A 88 11.89 -3.88 -1.58
CA ARG A 88 10.44 -3.96 -1.57
C ARG A 88 9.84 -2.57 -1.37
N VAL A 89 8.84 -2.26 -2.19
CA VAL A 89 8.14 -0.97 -2.22
C VAL A 89 6.97 -1.04 -1.25
#